data_AF-A0A183J780-F1
#
_entry.id   AF-A0A183J780-F1
#
_cell.length_a   1.000
_cell.length_b   1.000
_cell.length_c   1.000
_cell.angle_alpha   90.00
_cell.angle_beta   90.00
_cell.angle_gamma   90.00
#
_symmetry.space_group_name_H-M   'P 1'
#
loop_
_entity.id
_entity.type
_entity.pdbx_description
1 polymer ?
#
loop_
_entity_poly.entity_id
_entity_poly.type
_entity_poly.pdbx_seq_one_letter_code
_entity_poly.pdbx_strand_id
1 'polypeptide(L)'
;MRCGDYSYNASEFICCDNYELCQKDTQKVRLKHKCCGKHCYSVGSSICCGNRVTDKCHPYMAACCGYRCYKSDEEICCNLKIIPKCSELHSACCGDECYDTTRMCCTRSIIHPCYHSSYV
;
A
#
# COMPACT_ATOMS: atom_id res chain seq x y z
N MET A 1 -3.46 -6.23 30.80
CA MET A 1 -3.27 -5.05 29.92
C MET A 1 -4.63 -4.42 29.63
N ARG A 2 -4.67 -3.15 29.22
CA ARG A 2 -5.92 -2.42 28.95
C ARG A 2 -5.96 -1.92 27.51
N CYS A 3 -7.16 -1.84 26.96
CA CYS A 3 -7.49 -1.18 25.69
C CYS A 3 -8.70 -0.29 25.95
N GLY A 4 -8.50 1.02 25.94
CA GLY A 4 -9.45 1.96 26.51
C GLY A 4 -9.82 1.54 27.94
N ASP A 5 -11.10 1.30 28.16
CA ASP A 5 -11.63 0.90 29.47
C ASP A 5 -11.68 -0.62 29.69
N TYR A 6 -11.35 -1.41 28.68
CA TYR A 6 -11.42 -2.87 28.74
C TYR A 6 -10.08 -3.48 29.15
N SER A 7 -10.10 -4.37 30.15
CA SER A 7 -9.00 -5.31 30.36
C SER A 7 -9.09 -6.42 29.31
N TYR A 8 -7.95 -6.84 28.76
CA TYR A 8 -7.93 -7.89 27.75
C TYR A 8 -6.71 -8.81 27.88
N ASN A 9 -6.81 -9.99 27.26
CA ASN A 9 -5.74 -10.98 27.18
C ASN A 9 -4.85 -10.71 25.97
N ALA A 10 -3.57 -10.38 26.22
CA ALA A 10 -2.56 -10.12 25.19
C ALA A 10 -2.38 -11.28 24.21
N SER A 11 -2.60 -12.50 24.68
CA SER A 11 -2.36 -13.71 23.88
C SER A 11 -3.48 -13.94 22.87
N GLU A 12 -4.66 -13.37 23.09
CA GLU A 12 -5.87 -13.59 22.28
C GLU A 12 -6.31 -12.37 21.48
N PHE A 13 -5.96 -11.16 21.94
CA PHE A 13 -6.42 -9.93 21.33
C PHE A 13 -5.29 -8.95 21.00
N ILE A 14 -5.58 -8.06 20.06
CA ILE A 14 -4.80 -6.89 19.67
C ILE A 14 -5.63 -5.67 20.06
N CYS A 15 -5.00 -4.65 20.62
CA CYS A 15 -5.63 -3.35 20.82
C CYS A 15 -5.07 -2.35 19.80
N CYS A 16 -5.95 -1.71 19.03
CA CYS A 16 -5.58 -0.72 18.02
C CYS A 16 -5.74 0.69 18.57
N ASP A 17 -4.64 1.44 18.65
CA ASP A 17 -4.56 2.83 19.16
C ASP A 17 -5.42 3.10 20.41
N ASN A 18 -5.38 2.16 21.37
CA ASN A 18 -6.14 2.24 22.62
C ASN A 18 -7.66 2.42 22.43
N TYR A 19 -8.21 1.91 21.32
CA TYR A 19 -9.62 2.09 20.94
C TYR A 19 -10.32 0.76 20.65
N GLU A 20 -9.94 0.05 19.58
CA GLU A 20 -10.64 -1.18 19.15
C GLU A 20 -9.86 -2.44 19.55
N LEU A 21 -10.59 -3.46 20.04
CA LEU A 21 -10.05 -4.78 20.37
C LEU A 21 -10.32 -5.78 19.25
N CYS A 22 -9.26 -6.27 18.60
CA CYS A 22 -9.33 -7.28 17.55
C CYS A 22 -8.95 -8.66 18.08
N GLN A 23 -9.58 -9.72 17.57
CA GLN A 23 -9.10 -11.07 17.80
C GLN A 23 -7.82 -11.34 17.02
N LYS A 24 -6.84 -11.97 17.68
CA LYS A 24 -5.64 -12.51 17.03
C LYS A 24 -5.98 -13.73 16.19
N ASP A 25 -5.12 -13.97 15.19
CA ASP A 25 -5.05 -15.26 14.52
C ASP A 25 -4.68 -16.31 15.57
N THR A 26 -5.64 -17.17 15.91
CA THR A 26 -5.46 -18.27 16.85
C THR A 26 -5.88 -19.55 16.17
N GLN A 27 -5.52 -20.71 16.73
CA GLN A 27 -5.94 -22.00 16.19
C GLN A 27 -7.47 -22.15 16.07
N LYS A 28 -8.24 -21.39 16.86
CA LYS A 28 -9.72 -21.38 16.85
C LYS A 28 -10.32 -20.41 15.82
N VAL A 29 -9.59 -19.35 15.46
CA VAL A 29 -10.08 -18.28 14.57
C VAL A 29 -8.98 -17.96 13.57
N ARG A 30 -9.15 -18.42 12.32
CA ARG A 30 -8.21 -18.18 11.21
C ARG A 30 -8.40 -16.79 10.57
N LEU A 31 -8.53 -15.76 11.40
CA LEU A 31 -8.67 -14.37 10.95
C LEU A 31 -7.39 -13.61 11.29
N LYS A 32 -6.61 -13.28 10.25
CA LYS A 32 -5.42 -12.46 10.38
C LYS A 32 -5.79 -10.98 10.44
N HIS A 33 -6.23 -10.52 11.62
CA HIS A 33 -6.48 -9.11 11.85
C HIS A 33 -5.18 -8.33 12.09
N LYS A 34 -5.18 -7.08 11.63
CA LYS A 34 -4.16 -6.07 11.94
C LYS A 34 -4.85 -4.75 12.29
N CYS A 35 -4.08 -3.82 12.83
CA CYS A 35 -4.53 -2.46 13.10
C CYS A 35 -4.26 -1.53 11.91
N CYS A 36 -5.23 -0.66 11.64
CA CYS A 36 -5.10 0.51 10.79
C CYS A 36 -5.52 1.73 11.59
N GLY A 37 -4.54 2.39 12.21
CA GLY A 37 -4.83 3.35 13.28
C GLY A 37 -5.66 2.70 14.38
N LYS A 38 -6.84 3.27 14.66
CA LYS A 38 -7.80 2.80 15.67
C LYS A 38 -8.58 1.55 15.28
N HIS A 39 -8.54 1.11 14.01
CA HIS A 39 -9.47 0.11 13.51
C HIS A 39 -8.85 -1.24 13.20
N CYS A 40 -9.62 -2.30 13.46
CA CYS A 40 -9.29 -3.65 13.03
C CYS A 40 -9.56 -3.83 11.54
N TYR A 41 -8.71 -4.57 10.84
CA TYR A 41 -9.02 -5.04 9.50
C TYR A 41 -8.44 -6.43 9.23
N SER A 42 -9.13 -7.20 8.41
CA SER A 42 -8.66 -8.51 7.96
C SER A 42 -7.72 -8.33 6.77
N VAL A 43 -6.49 -8.82 6.88
CA VAL A 43 -5.52 -8.75 5.77
C VAL A 43 -5.91 -9.63 4.57
N GLY A 44 -6.91 -10.49 4.71
CA GLY A 44 -7.44 -11.31 3.62
C GLY A 44 -8.29 -10.51 2.64
N SER A 45 -9.16 -9.63 3.16
CA SER A 45 -10.16 -8.88 2.40
C SER A 45 -9.83 -7.41 2.22
N SER A 46 -9.03 -6.83 3.10
CA SER A 46 -8.87 -5.38 3.23
C SER A 46 -7.40 -5.00 3.36
N ILE A 47 -7.11 -3.72 3.13
CA ILE A 47 -5.78 -3.12 3.21
C ILE A 47 -5.87 -1.79 3.98
N CYS A 48 -4.80 -1.42 4.69
CA CYS A 48 -4.69 -0.14 5.37
C CYS A 48 -3.89 0.84 4.52
N CYS A 49 -4.53 1.89 4.02
CA CYS A 49 -3.90 2.94 3.22
C CYS A 49 -4.06 4.30 3.92
N GLY A 50 -2.95 4.91 4.35
CA GLY A 50 -2.97 6.22 5.01
C GLY A 50 -3.86 6.27 6.26
N ASN A 51 -3.79 5.25 7.13
CA ASN A 51 -4.64 5.09 8.32
C ASN A 51 -6.15 4.91 8.02
N ARG A 52 -6.52 4.57 6.78
CA ARG A 52 -7.88 4.21 6.40
C ARG A 52 -7.94 2.74 5.97
N VAL A 53 -8.86 1.99 6.55
CA VAL A 53 -9.21 0.65 6.06
C VAL A 53 -10.00 0.79 4.77
N THR A 54 -9.59 0.07 3.74
CA THR A 54 -10.31 -0.03 2.46
C THR A 54 -10.30 -1.47 1.97
N ASP A 55 -11.26 -1.83 1.13
CA ASP A 55 -11.28 -3.14 0.50
C ASP A 55 -10.07 -3.34 -0.42
N LYS A 56 -9.58 -4.58 -0.48
CA LYS A 56 -8.54 -4.95 -1.42
C LYS A 56 -9.10 -4.90 -2.84
N CYS A 57 -8.43 -4.12 -3.67
CA CYS A 57 -8.65 -4.06 -5.11
C CYS A 57 -8.03 -5.25 -5.87
N HIS A 58 -7.14 -6.01 -5.23
CA HIS A 58 -6.59 -7.26 -5.76
C HIS A 58 -6.16 -8.20 -4.61
N PRO A 59 -6.27 -9.54 -4.73
CA PRO A 59 -5.92 -10.45 -3.65
C PRO A 59 -4.44 -10.39 -3.26
N TYR A 60 -3.56 -10.25 -4.25
CA TYR A 60 -2.10 -10.37 -4.09
C TYR A 60 -1.32 -9.11 -4.47
N MET A 61 -1.87 -8.29 -5.37
CA MET A 61 -1.20 -7.11 -5.96
C MET A 61 -1.85 -5.80 -5.51
N ALA A 62 -2.59 -5.82 -4.39
CA ALA A 62 -3.13 -4.60 -3.81
C ALA A 62 -1.99 -3.79 -3.16
N ALA A 63 -1.85 -2.54 -3.59
CA ALA A 63 -0.93 -1.56 -3.03
C ALA A 63 -1.66 -0.26 -2.69
N CYS A 64 -1.01 0.64 -1.95
CA CYS A 64 -1.61 1.90 -1.51
C CYS A 64 -1.03 3.11 -2.25
N CYS A 65 -1.91 4.00 -2.68
CA CYS A 65 -1.59 5.33 -3.16
C CYS A 65 -2.37 6.36 -2.33
N GLY A 66 -1.72 6.96 -1.34
CA GLY A 66 -2.40 7.73 -0.30
C GLY A 66 -3.39 6.86 0.48
N TYR A 67 -4.69 7.19 0.38
CA TYR A 67 -5.78 6.47 1.04
C TYR A 67 -6.47 5.42 0.15
N ARG A 68 -6.02 5.26 -1.09
CA ARG A 68 -6.66 4.42 -2.12
C ARG A 68 -5.87 3.15 -2.36
N CYS A 69 -6.58 2.05 -2.58
CA CYS A 69 -6.01 0.83 -3.13
C CYS A 69 -5.83 0.96 -4.63
N TYR A 70 -4.72 0.44 -5.18
CA TYR A 70 -4.51 0.25 -6.60
C TYR A 70 -3.86 -1.11 -6.87
N LYS A 71 -3.99 -1.61 -8.10
CA LYS A 71 -3.43 -2.91 -8.51
C LYS A 71 -2.00 -2.71 -9.03
N SER A 72 -0.99 -3.16 -8.30
CA SER A 72 0.43 -2.89 -8.62
C SER A 72 0.98 -3.62 -9.85
N ASP A 73 0.25 -4.61 -10.35
CA ASP A 73 0.52 -5.29 -11.62
C ASP A 73 0.06 -4.48 -12.83
N GLU A 74 -1.04 -3.71 -12.71
CA GLU A 74 -1.64 -2.92 -13.81
C GLU A 74 -1.30 -1.42 -13.72
N GLU A 75 -1.09 -0.89 -12.51
CA GLU A 75 -1.03 0.54 -12.22
C GLU A 75 0.22 0.91 -11.39
N ILE A 76 0.55 2.20 -11.34
CA ILE A 76 1.61 2.80 -10.52
C ILE A 76 1.10 4.05 -9.81
N CYS A 77 1.64 4.34 -8.62
CA CYS A 77 1.34 5.54 -7.86
C CYS A 77 2.46 6.57 -8.04
N CYS A 78 2.17 7.68 -8.72
CA CYS A 78 3.09 8.80 -8.91
C CYS A 78 2.51 10.04 -8.24
N ASN A 79 3.19 10.60 -7.23
CA ASN A 79 2.71 11.78 -6.48
C ASN A 79 1.24 11.68 -6.04
N LEU A 80 0.87 10.56 -5.41
CA LEU A 80 -0.51 10.27 -4.96
C LEU A 80 -1.55 10.13 -6.09
N LYS A 81 -1.12 10.10 -7.35
CA LYS A 81 -1.95 9.82 -8.52
C LYS A 81 -1.75 8.38 -8.97
N ILE A 82 -2.84 7.62 -9.03
CA ILE A 82 -2.84 6.26 -9.61
C ILE A 82 -3.00 6.41 -11.12
N ILE A 83 -2.05 5.85 -11.87
CA ILE A 83 -2.05 5.86 -13.34
C ILE A 83 -1.69 4.46 -13.87
N PRO A 84 -2.12 4.09 -15.09
CA PRO A 84 -1.70 2.83 -15.72
C PRO A 84 -0.19 2.75 -15.87
N LYS A 85 0.36 1.54 -15.74
CA LYS A 85 1.75 1.27 -16.09
C LYS A 85 1.98 1.54 -17.58
N CYS A 86 3.07 2.22 -17.89
CA CYS A 86 3.51 2.52 -19.26
C CYS A 86 4.48 1.46 -19.81
N SER A 87 4.93 0.54 -18.95
CA SER A 87 5.74 -0.63 -19.25
C SER A 87 5.52 -1.69 -18.17
N GLU A 88 5.46 -2.97 -18.53
CA GLU A 88 5.18 -4.06 -17.58
C GLU A 88 6.21 -4.13 -16.46
N LEU A 89 7.50 -4.00 -16.82
CA LEU A 89 8.65 -4.16 -15.92
C LEU A 89 9.43 -2.86 -15.68
N HIS A 90 9.33 -1.89 -16.60
CA HIS A 90 10.22 -0.72 -16.61
C HIS A 90 9.50 0.61 -16.35
N SER A 91 8.26 0.56 -15.85
CA SER A 91 7.52 1.75 -15.41
C SER A 91 8.17 2.41 -14.20
N ALA A 92 8.42 3.72 -14.29
CA ALA A 92 8.82 4.56 -13.18
C ALA A 92 8.08 5.90 -13.20
N CYS A 93 8.08 6.61 -12.08
CA CYS A 93 7.46 7.93 -11.96
C CYS A 93 8.44 9.05 -12.31
N CYS A 94 7.98 10.02 -13.09
CA CYS A 94 8.61 11.32 -13.28
C CYS A 94 7.59 12.42 -12.96
N GLY A 95 7.60 12.94 -11.73
CA GLY A 95 6.50 13.75 -11.23
C GLY A 95 5.21 12.92 -11.13
N ASP A 96 4.16 13.35 -11.84
CA ASP A 96 2.82 12.75 -11.83
C ASP A 96 2.58 11.83 -13.04
N GLU A 97 3.63 11.55 -13.81
CA GLU A 97 3.59 10.77 -15.05
C GLU A 97 4.42 9.49 -14.96
N CYS A 98 4.01 8.49 -15.72
CA CYS A 98 4.75 7.25 -15.90
C CYS A 98 5.68 7.38 -17.10
N TYR A 99 6.92 6.92 -16.97
CA TYR A 99 7.83 6.75 -18.10
C TYR A 99 8.50 5.38 -18.08
N ASP A 100 8.85 4.90 -19.27
CA ASP A 100 9.61 3.67 -19.46
C ASP A 100 11.11 3.97 -19.34
N THR A 101 11.71 3.47 -18.26
CA THR A 101 13.12 3.66 -17.92
C THR A 101 14.11 3.09 -18.95
N THR A 102 13.65 2.23 -19.87
CA THR A 102 14.50 1.72 -20.97
C THR A 102 14.55 2.64 -22.18
N ARG A 103 13.62 3.59 -22.27
CA ARG A 103 13.44 4.46 -23.44
C ARG A 103 13.70 5.93 -23.12
N MET A 104 13.30 6.36 -21.92
CA MET A 104 13.29 7.76 -21.52
C MET A 104 13.99 7.93 -20.17
N CYS A 105 14.43 9.15 -19.92
CA CYS A 105 15.05 9.59 -18.69
C CYS A 105 14.18 10.68 -18.04
N CYS A 106 14.31 10.85 -16.73
CA CYS A 106 13.59 11.86 -15.96
C CYS A 106 14.57 12.82 -15.29
N THR A 107 14.43 14.12 -15.55
CA THR A 107 15.20 15.17 -14.87
C THR A 107 14.24 16.27 -14.42
N ARG A 108 14.21 16.57 -13.11
CA ARG A 108 13.33 17.61 -12.52
C ARG A 108 11.86 17.47 -12.95
N SER A 109 11.33 16.25 -12.90
CA SER A 109 9.95 15.93 -13.30
C SER A 109 9.65 16.16 -14.79
N ILE A 110 10.67 16.25 -15.64
CA ILE A 110 10.53 16.32 -17.10
C ILE A 110 11.06 15.03 -17.69
N ILE A 111 10.23 14.36 -18.49
CA ILE A 111 10.58 13.15 -19.25
C ILE A 111 11.24 13.59 -20.57
N HIS A 112 12.43 13.06 -20.86
CA HIS A 112 13.18 13.37 -22.07
C HIS A 112 13.98 12.16 -22.57
N PRO A 113 14.43 12.13 -23.83
CA PRO A 113 15.31 11.08 -24.32
C PRO A 113 16.59 11.00 -23.47
N CYS A 114 17.05 9.78 -23.20
CA CYS A 114 18.31 9.57 -22.51
C CYS A 114 19.47 9.93 -23.43
N TYR A 115 20.17 11.03 -23.14
CA TYR A 115 21.45 11.32 -23.76
C TYR A 115 22.52 10.63 -22.93
N HIS A 116 22.84 9.38 -23.24
CA HIS A 116 24.12 8.82 -22.79
C HIS A 116 25.22 9.63 -23.47
N SER A 117 25.97 10.38 -22.67
CA SER A 117 27.17 11.02 -23.16
C SER A 117 28.17 9.93 -23.54
N SER A 118 28.29 9.67 -24.84
CA SER A 118 29.38 8.90 -25.42
C SER A 118 30.67 9.72 -25.26
N TYR A 119 31.23 9.76 -24.05
CA TYR A 119 32.64 10.09 -23.88
C TYR A 119 33.41 8.76 -23.84
N VAL A 120 33.82 8.32 -25.03
CA VAL A 120 35.04 7.53 -25.22
C VAL A 120 35.92 8.32 -26.18
#